data_AF-A0A7W0SAH6-F1
#
_entry.id   AF-A0A7W0SAH6-F1
#
_cell.length_a   1.000
_cell.length_b   1.000
_cell.length_c   1.000
_cell.angle_alpha   90.00
_cell.angle_beta   90.00
_cell.angle_gamma   90.00
#
_symmetry.space_group_name_H-M   'P 1'
#
loop_
_entity.id
_entity.type
_entity.pdbx_description
1 polymer ?
#
loop_
_entity_poly.entity_id
_entity_poly.type
_entity_poly.pdbx_seq_one_letter_code
_entity_poly.pdbx_strand_id
1 'polypeptide(L)'
;IDARLESFTVSSVTGGIDALGDVTIVLATQEGGGNRPERRATGRGVSTDVVEASARAYLSAANRLIRITTSIAPSPPAPSSP
;
A
#
# COMPACT_ATOMS: atom_id res chain seq x y z
N ILE A 1 9.03 6.10 6.00
CA ILE A 1 7.97 6.89 5.34
C ILE A 1 7.00 7.31 6.42
N ASP A 2 6.60 8.56 6.48
CA ASP A 2 5.51 8.97 7.36
C ASP A 2 4.19 8.79 6.60
N ALA A 3 3.41 7.82 7.05
CA ALA A 3 2.16 7.42 6.42
C ALA A 3 1.01 7.44 7.44
N ARG A 4 -0.10 8.07 7.06
CA ARG A 4 -1.35 8.12 7.80
C ARG A 4 -2.28 7.00 7.33
N LEU A 5 -2.86 6.26 8.27
CA LEU A 5 -3.94 5.33 7.98
C LEU A 5 -5.23 6.12 7.72
N GLU A 6 -5.82 5.96 6.53
CA GLU A 6 -7.08 6.60 6.16
C GLU A 6 -8.27 5.66 6.21
N SER A 7 -8.06 4.40 5.84
CA SER A 7 -9.10 3.38 5.84
C SER A 7 -8.53 2.02 6.19
N PHE A 8 -9.30 1.28 6.97
CA PHE A 8 -9.05 -0.09 7.35
C PHE A 8 -10.38 -0.84 7.29
N THR A 9 -10.51 -1.73 6.32
CA THR A 9 -11.73 -2.53 6.10
C THR A 9 -11.38 -4.00 6.21
N VAL A 10 -12.18 -4.73 6.98
CA VAL A 10 -12.12 -6.19 7.08
C VAL A 10 -13.45 -6.76 6.62
N SER A 11 -13.38 -7.75 5.74
CA SER A 11 -14.53 -8.55 5.32
C SER A 11 -14.18 -10.04 5.35
N SER A 12 -15.21 -10.89 5.34
CA SER A 12 -15.05 -12.33 5.24
C SER A 12 -15.38 -12.77 3.82
N VAL A 13 -14.50 -13.56 3.19
CA VAL A 13 -14.74 -14.09 1.84
C VAL A 13 -15.61 -15.34 1.89
N THR A 14 -15.42 -16.16 2.92
CA THR A 14 -16.14 -17.42 3.17
C THR A 14 -16.78 -17.39 4.57
N GLY A 15 -17.68 -18.31 4.86
CA GLY A 15 -18.25 -18.52 6.20
C GLY A 15 -17.61 -19.71 6.89
N GLY A 16 -17.74 -19.80 8.22
CA GLY A 16 -17.19 -20.89 9.02
C GLY A 16 -15.98 -20.48 9.86
N ILE A 17 -15.42 -21.44 10.60
CA ILE A 17 -14.25 -21.23 11.47
C ILE A 17 -12.93 -21.05 10.69
N ASP A 18 -12.96 -21.46 9.42
CA ASP A 18 -11.90 -21.40 8.42
C ASP A 18 -12.12 -20.25 7.43
N ALA A 19 -12.96 -19.29 7.81
CA ALA A 19 -13.26 -18.13 7.01
C ALA A 19 -11.99 -17.35 6.63
N LEU A 20 -11.85 -17.02 5.35
CA LEU A 20 -10.78 -16.14 4.88
C LEU A 20 -11.14 -14.69 5.17
N GLY A 21 -10.34 -14.03 6.02
CA GLY A 21 -10.38 -12.59 6.23
C GLY A 21 -9.73 -11.86 5.06
N ASP A 22 -10.47 -10.98 4.42
CA ASP A 22 -10.00 -10.03 3.41
C ASP A 22 -9.85 -8.65 4.07
N VAL A 23 -8.61 -8.17 4.12
CA VAL A 23 -8.27 -6.87 4.69
C VAL A 23 -7.82 -5.93 3.61
N THR A 24 -8.43 -4.75 3.55
CA THR A 24 -8.05 -3.65 2.67
C THR A 24 -7.64 -2.44 3.50
N ILE A 25 -6.45 -1.89 3.20
CA ILE A 25 -5.87 -0.74 3.89
C ILE A 25 -5.59 0.37 2.89
N VAL A 26 -5.94 1.61 3.24
CA VAL A 26 -5.56 2.82 2.51
C VAL A 26 -4.61 3.64 3.36
N LEU A 27 -3.41 3.89 2.84
CA LEU A 27 -2.40 4.75 3.44
C LEU A 27 -2.26 6.03 2.62
N ALA A 28 -2.15 7.16 3.30
CA ALA A 28 -1.79 8.45 2.72
C ALA A 28 -0.42 8.91 3.23
N THR A 29 0.35 9.63 2.42
CA THR A 29 1.54 10.34 2.91
C THR A 29 1.12 11.42 3.90
N GLN A 30 1.83 11.55 5.03
CA GLN A 30 1.64 12.74 5.87
C GLN A 30 2.00 14.01 5.11
N GLU A 31 1.27 15.09 5.39
CA GLU A 31 1.57 16.43 4.88
C GLU A 31 2.86 16.95 5.56
N GLY A 32 4.00 16.47 5.07
CA GLY A 32 5.32 16.94 5.48
C GLY A 32 5.68 18.20 4.70
N GLY A 33 6.02 19.28 5.41
CA GLY A 33 6.21 20.63 4.89
C GLY A 33 6.94 20.71 3.54
N GLY A 34 6.32 21.47 2.62
CA GLY A 34 6.84 21.78 1.29
C GLY A 34 5.99 21.16 0.17
N ASN A 35 4.95 21.88 -0.27
CA ASN A 35 4.21 21.80 -1.55
C ASN A 35 4.00 20.44 -2.28
N ARG A 36 4.24 19.30 -1.64
CA ARG A 36 4.02 17.98 -2.25
C ARG A 36 2.55 17.61 -2.10
N PRO A 37 1.90 17.16 -3.18
CA PRO A 37 0.55 16.66 -3.10
C PRO A 37 0.51 15.40 -2.24
N GLU A 38 -0.56 15.25 -1.46
CA GLU A 38 -0.86 14.02 -0.75
C GLU A 38 -0.95 12.85 -1.73
N ARG A 39 -0.25 11.76 -1.44
CA ARG A 39 -0.29 10.53 -2.23
C ARG A 39 -0.96 9.45 -1.41
N ARG A 40 -1.79 8.64 -2.07
CA ARG A 40 -2.54 7.55 -1.45
C ARG A 40 -2.20 6.23 -2.11
N ALA A 41 -2.19 5.16 -1.33
CA ALA A 41 -1.99 3.82 -1.82
C ALA A 41 -2.88 2.83 -1.07
N THR A 42 -3.53 1.96 -1.84
CA THR A 42 -4.33 0.85 -1.32
C THR A 42 -3.53 -0.44 -1.35
N GLY A 43 -3.62 -1.21 -0.28
CA GLY A 43 -3.11 -2.57 -0.18
C GLY A 43 -4.18 -3.53 0.28
N ARG A 44 -4.04 -4.80 -0.12
CA ARG A 44 -4.96 -5.88 0.24
C ARG A 44 -4.19 -7.09 0.75
N GLY A 45 -4.74 -7.78 1.73
CA GLY A 45 -4.19 -9.01 2.28
C GLY A 45 -5.32 -9.98 2.63
N VAL A 46 -5.08 -11.26 2.38
CA VAL A 46 -6.06 -12.33 2.66
C VAL A 46 -5.37 -13.41 3.47
N SER A 47 -5.99 -13.83 4.58
CA SER A 47 -5.55 -14.97 5.39
C SER A 47 -6.72 -15.46 6.26
N THR A 48 -6.66 -16.70 6.74
CA THR A 48 -7.54 -17.19 7.82
C THR A 48 -7.23 -16.52 9.16
N ASP A 49 -6.05 -15.92 9.32
CA ASP A 49 -5.69 -15.05 10.44
C ASP A 49 -5.81 -13.57 10.03
N VAL A 50 -6.72 -12.84 10.69
CA VAL A 50 -6.97 -11.43 10.38
C VAL A 50 -5.74 -10.53 10.65
N VAL A 51 -4.88 -10.89 11.61
CA VAL A 51 -3.66 -10.14 11.93
C VAL A 51 -2.65 -10.32 10.80
N GLU A 52 -2.51 -11.54 10.29
CA GLU A 52 -1.66 -11.81 9.13
C GLU A 52 -2.18 -11.11 7.88
N ALA A 53 -3.50 -11.18 7.62
CA ALA A 53 -4.13 -10.49 6.50
C ALA A 53 -3.88 -8.97 6.57
N SER A 54 -3.98 -8.40 7.77
CA SER A 54 -3.72 -6.97 8.04
C SER A 54 -2.26 -6.60 7.78
N ALA A 55 -1.31 -7.42 8.24
CA ALA A 55 0.11 -7.19 8.00
C ALA A 55 0.44 -7.22 6.50
N ARG A 56 -0.13 -8.19 5.76
CA ARG A 56 0.00 -8.29 4.30
C ARG A 56 -0.60 -7.08 3.59
N ALA A 57 -1.80 -6.65 3.98
CA ALA A 57 -2.47 -5.48 3.41
C ALA A 57 -1.66 -4.20 3.63
N TYR A 58 -1.14 -4.00 4.84
CA TYR A 58 -0.31 -2.84 5.18
C TYR A 58 0.98 -2.83 4.37
N LEU A 59 1.70 -3.95 4.33
CA LEU A 59 2.94 -4.07 3.57
C LEU A 59 2.72 -3.79 2.08
N SER A 60 1.62 -4.30 1.50
CA SER A 60 1.23 -4.01 0.13
C SER A 60 0.97 -2.51 -0.09
N ALA A 61 0.24 -1.86 0.82
CA ALA A 61 -0.06 -0.42 0.72
C ALA A 61 1.21 0.42 0.85
N ALA A 62 2.07 0.11 1.83
CA ALA A 62 3.31 0.82 2.10
C ALA A 62 4.30 0.71 0.94
N ASN A 63 4.49 -0.49 0.39
CA ASN A 63 5.35 -0.70 -0.78
C ASN A 63 4.86 0.11 -1.98
N ARG A 64 3.55 0.12 -2.22
CA ARG A 64 2.96 0.91 -3.30
C ARG A 64 3.11 2.41 -3.05
N LEU A 65 2.92 2.86 -1.80
CA LEU A 65 3.10 4.26 -1.41
C LEU A 65 4.54 4.71 -1.68
N ILE A 66 5.54 3.92 -1.25
CA ILE A 66 6.97 4.17 -1.51
C ILE A 66 7.26 4.30 -3.00
N ARG A 67 6.76 3.37 -3.82
CA ARG A 67 7.00 3.41 -5.27
C ARG A 67 6.45 4.68 -5.92
N ILE A 68 5.27 5.12 -5.49
CA ILE A 68 4.63 6.32 -6.03
C ILE A 68 5.31 7.59 -5.49
N THR A 69 5.82 7.61 -4.25
CA THR A 69 6.56 8.75 -3.70
C THR A 69 7.99 8.87 -4.23
N THR A 70 8.63 7.75 -4.54
CA THR A 70 10.04 7.67 -4.94
C THR A 70 10.23 7.58 -6.46
N SER A 71 9.15 7.69 -7.26
CA SER A 71 9.20 7.84 -8.72
C SER A 71 9.78 9.21 -9.15
N ILE A 72 11.00 9.48 -8.70
CA ILE A 72 12.01 10.36 -9.26
C ILE A 72 13.24 9.47 -9.41
N ALA A 73 13.29 8.64 -10.45
CA ALA A 73 14.52 8.03 -10.93
C ALA A 73 14.61 8.34 -12.44
N PRO A 74 15.75 8.87 -12.91
CA PRO A 74 15.88 9.35 -14.28
C PRO A 74 15.77 8.18 -15.27
N SER A 75 15.17 8.43 -16.44
CA SER A 75 15.27 7.50 -17.57
C SER A 75 16.76 7.19 -17.84
N PRO A 76 17.16 5.92 -17.98
CA PRO A 76 18.51 5.63 -18.47
C PRO A 76 18.69 6.32 -19.83
N PRO A 77 19.84 7.00 -20.08
CA PRO A 77 20.10 7.58 -21.39
C PRO A 77 20.02 6.45 -22.42
N ALA A 78 19.23 6.65 -23.48
CA ALA A 78 19.17 5.73 -24.60
C ALA A 78 20.59 5.48 -25.11
N PRO A 79 20.98 4.23 -25.44
CA PRO A 79 22.27 3.98 -26.05
C PRO A 79 22.32 4.78 -27.37
N SER A 80 23.25 5.72 -27.45
CA SER A 80 23.58 6.41 -28.70
C SER A 80 24.15 5.36 -29.65
N SER A 81 23.33 4.88 -30.58
CA SER A 81 23.79 4.03 -31.66
C SER A 81 24.79 4.79 -32.54
N PRO A 82 25.85 4.12 -33.04
CA PRO A 82 26.86 4.71 -33.93
C PRO A 82 26.33 5.05 -35.32
#